data_AF-A0A1H2JM73-F1
#
_entry.id   AF-A0A1H2JM73-F1
#
_cell.length_a   1.000
_cell.length_b   1.000
_cell.length_c   1.000
_cell.angle_alpha   90.00
_cell.angle_beta   90.00
_cell.angle_gamma   90.00
#
_symmetry.space_group_name_H-M   'P 1'
#
loop_
_entity.id
_entity.type
_entity.pdbx_description
1 polymer ?
#
loop_
_entity_poly.entity_id
_entity_poly.type
_entity_poly.pdbx_seq_one_letter_code
_entity_poly.pdbx_strand_id
1 'polypeptide(L)'
;MDKHISIKQISTKQALKIWAEYSPVHQDHISQEKLYLFSLPGGLQKADNYDIHHLSLCPRCLSAWETLCSLSELSLADDPDEKQGEEILSYGLLQAASSAFTEPVYINSSCDKFRLGIFPDNDNPQKAMIVLETTSAGKSCQGMTASIRDANGFMVMEATVKQGRAASITDHLDTLDLSTWTIILSGSADKDTHE
;
A
#
# COMPACT_ATOMS: atom_id res chain seq x y z
N MET A 1 38.68 -3.04 -43.79
CA MET A 1 38.36 -1.60 -43.91
C MET A 1 37.56 -1.21 -42.68
N ASP A 2 38.25 -0.89 -41.59
CA ASP A 2 37.62 -0.57 -40.31
C ASP A 2 37.08 0.86 -40.33
N LYS A 3 35.75 0.99 -40.22
CA LYS A 3 35.10 2.27 -40.01
C LYS A 3 35.28 2.65 -38.55
N HIS A 4 36.28 3.46 -38.26
CA HIS A 4 36.38 4.19 -37.00
C HIS A 4 35.15 5.08 -36.83
N ILE A 5 34.22 4.66 -35.97
CA ILE A 5 33.14 5.52 -35.49
C ILE A 5 33.77 6.51 -34.52
N SER A 6 34.00 7.73 -34.99
CA SER A 6 34.45 8.84 -34.15
C SER A 6 33.31 9.23 -33.22
N ILE A 7 33.31 8.67 -32.00
CA ILE A 7 32.41 9.10 -30.92
C ILE A 7 32.82 10.53 -30.56
N LYS A 8 32.05 11.51 -31.04
CA LYS A 8 32.23 12.92 -30.63
C LYS A 8 32.04 13.00 -29.13
N GLN A 9 33.12 13.30 -28.40
CA GLN A 9 33.04 13.57 -26.96
C GLN A 9 32.12 14.78 -26.75
N ILE A 10 31.00 14.55 -26.09
CA ILE A 10 30.03 15.57 -25.74
C ILE A 10 30.63 16.35 -24.57
N SER A 11 30.68 17.68 -24.66
CA SER A 11 31.18 18.49 -23.54
C SER A 11 30.25 18.34 -22.32
N THR A 12 30.78 18.44 -21.11
CA THR A 12 29.99 18.35 -19.87
C THR A 12 28.81 19.32 -19.86
N LYS A 13 28.98 20.52 -20.44
CA LYS A 13 27.91 21.51 -20.58
C LYS A 13 26.79 21.06 -21.53
N GLN A 14 27.14 20.39 -22.63
CA GLN A 14 26.17 19.80 -23.56
C GLN A 14 25.49 18.56 -22.95
N ALA A 15 26.23 17.72 -22.23
CA ALA A 15 25.68 16.59 -21.50
C ALA A 15 24.69 17.03 -20.41
N LEU A 16 25.01 18.09 -19.66
CA LEU A 16 24.11 18.69 -18.66
C LEU A 16 22.88 19.35 -19.29
N LYS A 17 23.01 19.93 -20.49
CA LYS A 17 21.86 20.49 -21.22
C LYS A 17 20.92 19.37 -21.68
N ILE A 18 21.46 18.32 -22.29
CA ILE A 18 20.70 17.12 -22.69
C ILE A 18 20.07 16.48 -21.44
N TRP A 19 20.83 16.35 -20.35
CA TRP A 19 20.27 15.88 -19.09
C TRP A 19 19.18 16.81 -18.58
N ALA A 20 19.31 18.13 -18.57
CA ALA A 20 18.22 19.01 -18.13
C ALA A 20 16.97 19.01 -19.05
N GLU A 21 17.17 18.72 -20.34
CA GLU A 21 16.12 18.72 -21.38
C GLU A 21 15.37 17.37 -21.45
N TYR A 22 16.02 16.28 -21.02
CA TYR A 22 15.46 14.90 -20.99
C TYR A 22 15.35 14.30 -19.59
N SER A 23 15.96 14.91 -18.57
CA SER A 23 15.76 14.53 -17.18
C SER A 23 14.32 14.90 -16.89
N PRO A 24 13.51 13.94 -16.42
CA PRO A 24 12.17 14.24 -16.00
C PRO A 24 12.31 15.33 -14.93
N VAL A 25 11.83 16.53 -15.27
CA VAL A 25 11.49 17.55 -14.30
C VAL A 25 10.72 16.79 -13.23
N HIS A 26 11.14 16.88 -11.97
CA HIS A 26 10.43 16.28 -10.84
C HIS A 26 9.01 16.85 -10.81
N GLN A 27 8.13 16.24 -11.60
CA GLN A 27 6.70 16.41 -11.59
C GLN A 27 6.17 15.36 -10.65
N ASP A 28 5.19 15.76 -9.85
CA ASP A 28 4.59 14.99 -8.79
C ASP A 28 4.41 13.51 -9.18
N HIS A 29 4.82 12.61 -8.29
CA HIS A 29 4.61 11.18 -8.48
C HIS A 29 3.12 10.90 -8.70
N ILE A 30 2.80 9.90 -9.51
CA ILE A 30 1.42 9.40 -9.63
C ILE A 30 0.92 9.10 -8.22
N SER A 31 -0.24 9.67 -7.88
CA SER A 31 -0.83 9.46 -6.56
C SER A 31 -1.08 7.98 -6.32
N GLN A 32 -0.98 7.56 -5.06
CA GLN A 32 -1.17 6.15 -4.71
C GLN A 32 -2.57 5.64 -5.06
N GLU A 33 -3.58 6.50 -4.97
CA GLU A 33 -4.95 6.20 -5.40
C GLU A 33 -5.02 5.89 -6.90
N LYS A 34 -4.36 6.70 -7.76
CA LYS A 34 -4.26 6.41 -9.19
C LYS A 34 -3.51 5.11 -9.46
N LEU A 35 -2.38 4.87 -8.78
CA LEU A 35 -1.61 3.62 -8.94
C LEU A 35 -2.43 2.38 -8.57
N TYR A 36 -3.24 2.46 -7.52
CA TYR A 36 -4.17 1.39 -7.16
C TYR A 36 -5.26 1.20 -8.22
N LEU A 37 -5.89 2.28 -8.71
CA LEU A 37 -6.86 2.18 -9.80
C LEU A 37 -6.26 1.56 -11.06
N PHE A 38 -4.97 1.81 -11.33
CA PHE A 38 -4.24 1.24 -12.44
C PHE A 38 -3.88 -0.23 -12.25
N SER A 39 -3.77 -0.73 -11.01
CA SER A 39 -3.46 -2.14 -10.73
C SER A 39 -4.68 -3.06 -10.87
N LEU A 40 -5.89 -2.50 -10.85
CA LEU A 40 -7.13 -3.27 -11.06
C LEU A 40 -7.25 -3.78 -12.51
N PRO A 41 -8.03 -4.85 -12.76
CA PRO A 41 -8.27 -5.35 -14.11
C PRO A 41 -8.79 -4.26 -15.07
N GLY A 42 -8.05 -4.01 -16.15
CA GLY A 42 -8.37 -2.95 -17.12
C GLY A 42 -8.13 -1.52 -16.61
N GLY A 43 -7.55 -1.35 -15.42
CA GLY A 43 -7.27 -0.06 -14.81
C GLY A 43 -6.36 0.83 -15.65
N LEU A 44 -5.29 0.24 -16.20
CA LEU A 44 -4.33 0.94 -17.06
C LEU A 44 -4.98 1.51 -18.34
N GLN A 45 -6.09 0.96 -18.82
CA GLN A 45 -6.80 1.45 -20.02
C GLN A 45 -7.49 2.80 -19.77
N LYS A 46 -7.70 3.16 -18.50
CA LYS A 46 -8.30 4.43 -18.07
C LYS A 46 -7.25 5.49 -17.73
N ALA A 47 -5.96 5.12 -17.73
CA ALA A 47 -4.87 6.06 -17.49
C ALA A 47 -4.71 7.00 -18.69
N ASP A 48 -4.41 8.27 -18.42
CA ASP A 48 -4.06 9.20 -19.50
C ASP A 48 -2.64 8.94 -20.03
N ASN A 49 -2.32 9.53 -21.18
CA ASN A 49 -1.01 9.33 -21.81
C ASN A 49 0.15 9.85 -20.95
N TYR A 50 -0.09 10.82 -20.07
CA TYR A 50 0.93 11.34 -19.18
C TYR A 50 1.25 10.33 -18.08
N ASP A 51 0.24 9.75 -17.44
CA ASP A 51 0.40 8.75 -16.39
C ASP A 51 1.07 7.47 -16.92
N ILE A 52 0.67 7.00 -18.12
CA ILE A 52 1.31 5.85 -18.77
C ILE A 52 2.79 6.14 -19.05
N HIS A 53 3.08 7.33 -19.58
CA HIS A 53 4.45 7.73 -19.87
C HIS A 53 5.28 7.87 -18.59
N HIS A 54 4.73 8.48 -17.53
CA HIS A 54 5.38 8.60 -16.24
C HIS A 54 5.66 7.23 -15.62
N LEU A 55 4.68 6.32 -15.64
CA LEU A 55 4.82 4.96 -15.11
C LEU A 55 5.94 4.20 -15.83
N SER A 56 6.07 4.38 -17.15
CA SER A 56 7.14 3.76 -17.95
C SER A 56 8.55 4.29 -17.65
N LEU A 57 8.65 5.51 -17.10
CA LEU A 57 9.92 6.21 -16.88
C LEU A 57 10.31 6.35 -15.41
N CYS A 58 9.37 6.19 -14.48
CA CYS A 58 9.58 6.41 -13.05
C CYS A 58 9.62 5.07 -12.30
N PRO A 59 10.83 4.57 -11.93
CA PRO A 59 10.98 3.27 -11.28
C PRO A 59 10.21 3.15 -9.95
N ARG A 60 10.06 4.27 -9.24
CA ARG A 60 9.32 4.32 -7.98
C ARG A 60 7.83 4.06 -8.18
N CYS A 61 7.20 4.73 -9.15
CA CYS A 61 5.78 4.52 -9.46
C CYS A 61 5.55 3.14 -10.07
N LEU A 62 6.48 2.67 -10.92
CA LEU A 62 6.41 1.34 -11.51
C LEU A 62 6.45 0.23 -10.46
N SER A 63 7.45 0.27 -9.56
CA SER A 63 7.58 -0.71 -8.48
C SER A 63 6.38 -0.72 -7.53
N ALA A 64 5.82 0.46 -7.21
CA ALA A 64 4.60 0.56 -6.41
C ALA A 64 3.39 -0.05 -7.15
N TRP A 65 3.24 0.19 -8.45
CA TRP A 65 2.17 -0.39 -9.26
C TRP A 65 2.31 -1.92 -9.39
N GLU A 66 3.50 -2.45 -9.65
CA GLU A 66 3.77 -3.90 -9.72
C GLU A 66 3.44 -4.61 -8.40
N THR A 67 3.77 -3.98 -7.27
CA THR A 67 3.42 -4.47 -5.93
C THR A 67 1.90 -4.57 -5.79
N LEU A 68 1.16 -3.54 -6.21
CA LEU A 68 -0.30 -3.51 -6.14
C LEU A 68 -0.97 -4.51 -7.10
N CYS A 69 -0.39 -4.74 -8.29
CA CYS A 69 -0.85 -5.78 -9.22
C CYS A 69 -0.74 -7.17 -8.57
N SER A 70 0.40 -7.47 -7.95
CA SER A 70 0.65 -8.76 -7.28
C SER A 70 -0.34 -9.01 -6.13
N LEU A 71 -0.68 -7.97 -5.36
CA LEU A 71 -1.68 -8.04 -4.29
C LEU A 71 -3.11 -8.22 -4.82
N SER A 72 -3.43 -7.61 -5.97
CA SER A 72 -4.76 -7.71 -6.59
C SER A 72 -5.01 -9.11 -7.16
N GLU A 73 -3.98 -9.77 -7.70
CA GLU A 73 -4.06 -11.14 -8.23
C GLU A 73 -4.30 -12.18 -7.13
N LEU A 74 -3.72 -11.99 -5.93
CA LEU A 74 -3.96 -12.85 -4.77
C LEU A 74 -5.41 -12.78 -4.26
N SER A 75 -6.10 -11.64 -4.43
CA SER A 75 -7.50 -11.47 -4.01
C SER A 75 -8.51 -12.14 -4.95
N LEU A 76 -8.11 -12.53 -6.16
CA LEU A 76 -9.00 -13.18 -7.14
C LEU A 76 -8.92 -14.72 -7.12
N ALA A 77 -8.02 -15.29 -6.32
CA ALA A 77 -7.82 -16.74 -6.25
C ALA A 77 -8.74 -17.45 -5.24
N ASP A 78 -9.32 -16.72 -4.28
CA ASP A 78 -10.22 -17.26 -3.27
C ASP A 78 -11.61 -16.61 -3.39
N ASP A 79 -12.56 -17.42 -3.87
CA ASP A 79 -14.03 -17.23 -3.88
C ASP A 79 -14.68 -16.44 -5.05
N PRO A 80 -15.36 -17.13 -6.01
CA PRO A 80 -16.02 -16.49 -7.14
C PRO A 80 -17.43 -15.92 -6.85
N ASP A 81 -17.94 -15.96 -5.60
CA ASP A 81 -19.37 -15.68 -5.33
C ASP A 81 -19.72 -14.37 -4.58
N GLU A 82 -18.78 -13.53 -4.16
CA GLU A 82 -19.12 -12.23 -3.54
C GLU A 82 -18.75 -11.02 -4.39
N LYS A 83 -19.56 -10.77 -5.43
CA LYS A 83 -19.70 -9.42 -6.00
C LYS A 83 -20.55 -8.55 -5.07
N GLN A 84 -19.93 -7.89 -4.10
CA GLN A 84 -20.46 -6.66 -3.50
C GLN A 84 -19.37 -5.84 -2.78
N GLY A 85 -18.74 -4.93 -3.52
CA GLY A 85 -18.19 -3.70 -2.95
C GLY A 85 -17.00 -3.81 -2.01
N GLU A 86 -15.99 -4.63 -2.32
CA GLU A 86 -14.68 -4.52 -1.65
C GLU A 86 -13.98 -3.23 -2.08
N GLU A 87 -14.23 -2.15 -1.33
CA GLU A 87 -13.54 -0.88 -1.49
C GLU A 87 -12.21 -0.96 -0.69
N ILE A 88 -11.14 -1.41 -1.34
CA ILE A 88 -9.80 -1.40 -0.73
C ILE A 88 -9.40 0.07 -0.51
N LEU A 89 -9.36 0.49 0.74
CA LEU A 89 -9.30 1.91 1.13
C LEU A 89 -7.88 2.39 1.47
N SER A 90 -6.90 1.50 1.73
CA SER A 90 -5.50 1.90 1.98
C SER A 90 -4.52 0.72 2.08
N TYR A 91 -3.24 0.98 1.84
CA TYR A 91 -2.11 0.13 2.21
C TYR A 91 -1.12 0.90 3.10
N GLY A 92 -0.34 0.22 3.93
CA GLY A 92 0.79 0.79 4.66
C GLY A 92 2.07 0.07 4.27
N LEU A 93 3.14 0.83 4.06
CA LEU A 93 4.47 0.30 3.83
C LEU A 93 5.23 0.36 5.15
N LEU A 94 5.61 -0.79 5.69
CA LEU A 94 6.54 -0.87 6.79
C LEU A 94 7.92 -0.86 6.15
N GLN A 95 8.65 0.24 6.28
CA GLN A 95 10.09 0.23 5.99
C GLN A 95 10.70 -0.73 7.02
N ALA A 96 10.85 -1.99 6.62
CA ALA A 96 11.06 -3.14 7.48
C ALA A 96 12.12 -2.86 8.56
N ALA A 97 11.68 -2.77 9.81
CA ALA A 97 12.51 -3.20 10.93
C ALA A 97 12.23 -4.69 11.11
N SER A 98 12.90 -5.49 10.28
CA SER A 98 13.00 -6.94 10.45
C SER A 98 13.79 -7.23 11.71
N SER A 99 13.16 -7.26 12.86
CA SER A 99 13.74 -7.81 14.09
C SER A 99 12.65 -7.95 15.12
N ALA A 100 12.49 -9.17 15.65
CA ALA A 100 11.60 -9.57 16.75
C ALA A 100 10.96 -8.38 17.48
N PHE A 101 9.65 -8.20 17.28
CA PHE A 101 8.90 -7.15 17.96
C PHE A 101 8.94 -7.44 19.47
N THR A 102 9.79 -6.74 20.21
CA THR A 102 9.86 -6.82 21.68
C THR A 102 9.27 -5.58 22.36
N GLU A 103 8.96 -4.56 21.57
CA GLU A 103 8.36 -3.31 22.02
C GLU A 103 7.14 -2.97 21.13
N PRO A 104 6.19 -2.17 21.63
CA PRO A 104 5.10 -1.70 20.80
C PRO A 104 5.58 -0.92 19.58
N VAL A 105 5.07 -1.27 18.40
CA VAL A 105 5.39 -0.59 17.13
C VAL A 105 4.11 -0.03 16.53
N TYR A 106 4.22 1.17 15.95
CA TYR A 106 3.12 1.80 15.20
C TYR A 106 3.54 2.08 13.77
N ILE A 107 2.68 1.72 12.82
CA ILE A 107 2.90 1.88 11.40
C ILE A 107 1.74 2.67 10.82
N ASN A 108 2.03 3.81 10.19
CA ASN A 108 1.00 4.58 9.53
C ASN A 108 0.71 3.98 8.15
N SER A 109 -0.57 3.96 7.79
CA SER A 109 -0.98 3.71 6.41
C SER A 109 -0.50 4.86 5.52
N SER A 110 -0.30 4.59 4.24
CA SER A 110 0.25 5.56 3.31
C SER A 110 -0.72 6.71 2.99
N CYS A 111 -2.02 6.52 3.26
CA CYS A 111 -3.04 7.56 3.13
C CYS A 111 -3.25 8.38 4.43
N ASP A 112 -2.47 8.13 5.48
CA ASP A 112 -2.54 8.77 6.80
C ASP A 112 -3.92 8.67 7.52
N LYS A 113 -4.86 7.87 7.00
CA LYS A 113 -6.19 7.66 7.61
C LYS A 113 -6.18 6.59 8.69
N PHE A 114 -5.20 5.70 8.65
CA PHE A 114 -5.10 4.56 9.56
C PHE A 114 -3.70 4.41 10.13
N ARG A 115 -3.63 3.84 11.33
CA ARG A 115 -2.40 3.46 12.02
C ARG A 115 -2.54 2.08 12.61
N LEU A 116 -1.61 1.19 12.28
CA LEU A 116 -1.53 -0.16 12.80
C LEU A 116 -0.55 -0.19 13.98
N GLY A 117 -1.03 -0.51 15.17
CA GLY A 117 -0.24 -0.77 16.36
C GLY A 117 -0.06 -2.27 16.57
N ILE A 118 1.16 -2.69 16.90
CA ILE A 118 1.51 -4.07 17.26
C ILE A 118 2.06 -4.01 18.67
N PHE A 119 1.46 -4.77 19.58
CA PHE A 119 1.83 -4.84 20.99
C PHE A 119 2.20 -6.28 21.32
N PRO A 120 3.48 -6.65 21.20
CA PRO A 120 3.96 -7.98 21.54
C PRO A 120 3.73 -8.30 23.01
N ASP A 121 3.44 -9.56 23.31
CA ASP A 121 3.40 -10.05 24.68
C ASP A 121 4.84 -10.24 25.20
N ASN A 122 5.12 -9.69 26.39
CA ASN A 122 6.42 -9.79 27.03
C ASN A 122 6.75 -11.24 27.43
N ASP A 123 5.73 -12.03 27.76
CA ASP A 123 5.90 -13.41 28.21
C ASP A 123 5.94 -14.41 27.04
N ASN A 124 5.38 -14.03 25.88
CA ASN A 124 5.37 -14.84 24.68
C ASN A 124 5.55 -13.99 23.40
N PRO A 125 6.77 -13.91 22.84
CA PRO A 125 7.05 -13.10 21.65
C PRO A 125 6.29 -13.50 20.37
N GLN A 126 5.67 -14.70 20.35
CA GLN A 126 4.81 -15.11 19.22
C GLN A 126 3.39 -14.54 19.34
N LYS A 127 3.00 -14.08 20.53
CA LYS A 127 1.70 -13.45 20.77
C LYS A 127 1.81 -11.94 20.66
N ALA A 128 0.82 -11.32 20.03
CA ALA A 128 0.68 -9.87 20.04
C ALA A 128 -0.79 -9.45 19.98
N MET A 129 -1.07 -8.31 20.58
CA MET A 129 -2.29 -7.57 20.29
C MET A 129 -2.00 -6.66 19.09
N ILE A 130 -2.83 -6.77 18.06
CA ILE A 130 -2.79 -5.91 16.87
C ILE A 130 -3.98 -4.96 16.95
N VAL A 131 -3.73 -3.67 16.75
CA VAL A 131 -4.73 -2.61 16.88
C VAL A 131 -4.69 -1.74 15.64
N LEU A 132 -5.83 -1.61 14.96
CA LEU A 132 -6.04 -0.59 13.94
C LEU A 132 -6.68 0.63 14.58
N GLU A 133 -6.08 1.79 14.41
CA GLU A 133 -6.64 3.07 14.81
C GLU A 133 -6.98 3.90 13.56
N THR A 134 -8.19 4.48 13.53
CA THR A 134 -8.55 5.49 12.56
C THR A 134 -8.07 6.86 13.05
N THR A 135 -7.41 7.62 12.18
CA THR A 135 -7.06 9.02 12.49
C THR A 135 -8.31 9.89 12.42
N SER A 136 -8.21 11.15 12.86
CA SER A 136 -9.33 12.10 12.85
C SER A 136 -10.05 12.21 11.49
N ALA A 137 -9.35 11.94 10.39
CA ALA A 137 -9.87 11.93 9.02
C ALA A 137 -10.60 10.63 8.63
N GLY A 138 -10.46 9.54 9.40
CA GLY A 138 -11.06 8.22 9.18
C GLY A 138 -12.20 7.87 10.14
N LYS A 139 -12.80 8.86 10.82
CA LYS A 139 -13.91 8.64 11.78
C LYS A 139 -15.19 8.06 11.15
N SER A 140 -15.28 7.99 9.82
CA SER A 140 -16.43 7.42 9.10
C SER A 140 -16.48 5.90 9.05
N CYS A 141 -15.51 5.19 9.63
CA CYS A 141 -15.44 3.72 9.58
C CYS A 141 -16.14 3.03 10.76
N GLN A 142 -16.89 3.76 11.58
CA GLN A 142 -17.57 3.21 12.75
C GLN A 142 -18.57 2.12 12.34
N GLY A 143 -18.48 0.95 12.99
CA GLY A 143 -19.35 -0.20 12.70
C GLY A 143 -18.90 -1.07 11.52
N MET A 144 -17.92 -0.62 10.72
CA MET A 144 -17.36 -1.44 9.64
C MET A 144 -16.44 -2.53 10.19
N THR A 145 -16.38 -3.66 9.52
CA THR A 145 -15.38 -4.71 9.75
C THR A 145 -14.09 -4.33 9.01
N ALA A 146 -12.99 -4.26 9.75
CA ALA A 146 -11.67 -4.03 9.19
C ALA A 146 -10.91 -5.35 9.13
N SER A 147 -10.49 -5.73 7.93
CA SER A 147 -9.65 -6.89 7.66
C SER A 147 -8.27 -6.41 7.23
N ILE A 148 -7.23 -6.87 7.91
CA ILE A 148 -5.83 -6.54 7.61
C ILE A 148 -5.15 -7.76 7.04
N ARG A 149 -4.44 -7.59 5.92
CA ARG A 149 -3.60 -8.64 5.34
C ARG A 149 -2.13 -8.22 5.32
N ASP A 150 -1.24 -9.19 5.47
CA ASP A 150 0.20 -9.01 5.36
C ASP A 150 0.67 -8.96 3.89
N ALA A 151 1.98 -8.90 3.66
CA ALA A 151 2.55 -8.82 2.31
C ALA A 151 2.28 -10.05 1.45
N ASN A 152 2.05 -11.21 2.08
CA ASN A 152 1.74 -12.47 1.41
C ASN A 152 0.22 -12.67 1.22
N GLY A 153 -0.60 -11.72 1.67
CA GLY A 153 -2.06 -11.80 1.62
C GLY A 153 -2.69 -12.57 2.79
N PHE A 154 -1.91 -13.01 3.79
CA PHE A 154 -2.46 -13.70 4.96
C PHE A 154 -3.23 -12.74 5.85
N MET A 155 -4.39 -13.19 6.36
CA MET A 155 -5.20 -12.40 7.27
C MET A 155 -4.51 -12.26 8.63
N VAL A 156 -4.16 -11.03 8.97
CA VAL A 156 -3.49 -10.63 10.22
C VAL A 156 -4.52 -10.33 11.31
N MET A 157 -5.61 -9.68 10.92
CA MET A 157 -6.67 -9.21 11.81
C MET A 157 -7.97 -9.13 11.04
N GLU A 158 -9.07 -9.50 11.69
CA GLU A 158 -10.42 -9.14 11.27
C GLU A 158 -11.20 -8.71 12.51
N ALA A 159 -11.61 -7.44 12.56
CA ALA A 159 -12.32 -6.90 13.71
C ALA A 159 -13.18 -5.68 13.34
N THR A 160 -14.33 -5.55 14.02
CA THR A 160 -15.21 -4.39 13.86
C THR A 160 -14.62 -3.14 14.52
N VAL A 161 -14.65 -2.02 13.79
CA VAL A 161 -14.22 -0.72 14.29
C VAL A 161 -15.23 -0.16 15.30
N LYS A 162 -14.77 0.03 16.54
CA LYS A 162 -15.50 0.63 17.66
C LYS A 162 -14.73 1.81 18.23
N GLN A 163 -15.38 2.97 18.27
CA GLN A 163 -14.78 4.24 18.72
C GLN A 163 -13.48 4.57 17.95
N GLY A 164 -13.48 4.29 16.65
CA GLY A 164 -12.31 4.50 15.78
C GLY A 164 -11.17 3.50 15.97
N ARG A 165 -11.42 2.37 16.64
CA ARG A 165 -10.42 1.32 16.86
C ARG A 165 -10.94 -0.07 16.57
N ALA A 166 -10.12 -0.91 15.96
CA ALA A 166 -10.35 -2.36 15.86
C ALA A 166 -9.14 -3.07 16.46
N ALA A 167 -9.32 -4.21 17.13
CA ALA A 167 -8.23 -4.93 17.74
C ALA A 167 -8.46 -6.45 17.70
N SER A 168 -7.37 -7.20 17.57
CA SER A 168 -7.36 -8.67 17.68
C SER A 168 -6.06 -9.13 18.35
N ILE A 169 -6.06 -10.37 18.81
CA ILE A 169 -4.86 -11.06 19.31
C ILE A 169 -4.44 -12.07 18.26
N THR A 170 -3.15 -12.10 17.93
CA THR A 170 -2.52 -13.15 17.14
C THR A 170 -1.59 -13.97 18.02
N ASP A 171 -1.51 -15.27 17.74
CA ASP A 171 -0.60 -16.21 18.40
C ASP A 171 0.61 -16.58 17.53
N HIS A 172 0.71 -15.99 16.33
CA HIS A 172 1.71 -16.33 15.31
C HIS A 172 2.36 -15.07 14.70
N LEU A 173 2.72 -14.09 15.53
CA LEU A 173 3.32 -12.82 15.10
C LEU A 173 4.58 -13.02 14.24
N ASP A 174 5.39 -14.01 14.57
CA ASP A 174 6.64 -14.35 13.90
C ASP A 174 6.46 -14.87 12.46
N THR A 175 5.24 -15.28 12.11
CA THR A 175 4.90 -15.76 10.76
C THR A 175 4.40 -14.66 9.83
N LEU A 176 4.09 -13.47 10.36
CA LEU A 176 3.48 -12.39 9.58
C LEU A 176 4.55 -11.54 8.87
N ASP A 177 4.41 -11.35 7.56
CA ASP A 177 5.25 -10.43 6.81
C ASP A 177 4.60 -9.04 6.73
N LEU A 178 4.82 -8.23 7.76
CA LEU A 178 4.24 -6.89 7.84
C LEU A 178 5.04 -5.83 7.06
N SER A 179 6.01 -6.21 6.20
CA SER A 179 6.73 -5.27 5.33
C SER A 179 5.79 -4.43 4.46
N THR A 180 4.67 -5.04 4.05
CA THR A 180 3.51 -4.37 3.46
C THR A 180 2.27 -4.89 4.17
N TRP A 181 1.30 -4.03 4.43
CA TRP A 181 0.00 -4.44 4.94
C TRP A 181 -1.12 -3.69 4.24
N THR A 182 -2.25 -4.35 4.06
CA THR A 182 -3.43 -3.80 3.38
C THR A 182 -4.62 -3.79 4.33
N ILE A 183 -5.50 -2.79 4.17
CA ILE A 183 -6.76 -2.70 4.92
C ILE A 183 -7.91 -2.82 3.94
N ILE A 184 -8.82 -3.74 4.25
CA ILE A 184 -10.10 -3.89 3.59
C ILE A 184 -11.17 -3.54 4.62
N LEU A 185 -12.10 -2.65 4.25
CA LEU A 185 -13.24 -2.31 5.09
C LEU A 185 -14.50 -2.86 4.45
N SER A 186 -15.25 -3.68 5.19
CA SER A 186 -16.50 -4.28 4.74
C SER A 186 -17.65 -3.96 5.70
N GLY A 187 -18.86 -3.84 5.15
CA GLY A 187 -20.07 -3.47 5.89
C GLY A 187 -20.48 -2.01 5.73
N SER A 188 -21.75 -1.73 6.04
CA SER A 188 -22.29 -0.37 6.08
C SER A 188 -21.72 0.36 7.29
N ALA A 189 -21.00 1.46 7.09
CA ALA A 189 -20.79 2.43 8.16
C ALA A 189 -22.17 2.76 8.75
N ASP A 190 -22.33 2.64 10.07
CA ASP A 190 -23.59 2.99 10.71
C ASP A 190 -23.89 4.45 10.33
N LYS A 191 -24.91 4.64 9.49
CA LYS A 191 -25.55 5.94 9.35
C LYS A 191 -26.26 6.13 10.67
N ASP A 192 -25.63 6.84 11.59
CA ASP A 192 -26.26 7.29 12.83
C ASP A 192 -27.65 7.86 12.49
N THR A 193 -28.68 7.05 12.75
CA THR A 193 -30.03 7.50 12.99
C THR A 193 -29.98 8.35 14.24
N HIS A 194 -29.82 9.65 14.05
CA HIS A 194 -30.21 10.63 15.05
C HIS A 194 -31.74 10.61 15.16
N GLU A 195 -32.25 9.92 16.17
CA GLU A 195 -33.52 10.26 16.83
C GLU A 195 -33.27 11.27 17.96
#